data_AF-A0A1Y2FIP3-F1
#
_entry.id   AF-A0A1Y2FIP3-F1
#
_cell.length_a   1.000
_cell.length_b   1.000
_cell.length_c   1.000
_cell.angle_alpha   90.00
_cell.angle_beta   90.00
_cell.angle_gamma   90.00
#
_symmetry.space_group_name_H-M   'P 1'
#
loop_
_entity.id
_entity.type
_entity.pdbx_description
1 polymer ?
#
loop_
_entity_poly.entity_id
_entity_poly.type
_entity_poly.pdbx_seq_one_letter_code
_entity_poly.pdbx_strand_id
1 'polypeptide(L)' 'MDKRNHPLLIHCNHGKHRTGTVVACMRISHRWHRSRALDEYARFSHPKERKADISFINEFIAAVPA' A
#
# COMPACT_ATOMS: atom_id res chain seq x y z
N MET A 1 10.92 -5.59 -7.03
CA MET A 1 9.87 -6.09 -7.94
C MET A 1 10.49 -6.40 -9.29
N ASP A 2 9.99 -7.44 -9.98
CA ASP A 2 10.50 -7.86 -11.29
C ASP A 2 9.96 -6.95 -12.40
N LYS A 3 10.89 -6.34 -13.16
CA LYS A 3 10.55 -5.41 -14.25
C LYS A 3 9.85 -6.09 -15.42
N ARG A 4 9.96 -7.41 -15.57
CA ARG A 4 9.32 -8.18 -16.66
C ARG A 4 7.79 -8.22 -16.57
N ASN A 5 7.24 -7.94 -15.39
CA ASN A 5 5.79 -7.93 -15.16
C ASN A 5 5.13 -6.58 -15.53
N HIS A 6 5.88 -5.62 -16.07
CA HIS A 6 5.36 -4.30 -16.41
C HIS A 6 4.94 -4.24 -17.90
N PRO A 7 3.83 -3.53 -18.23
CA PRO A 7 2.99 -2.74 -17.34
C PRO A 7 2.05 -3.60 -16.47
N LEU A 8 1.89 -3.23 -15.20
CA LEU A 8 1.02 -3.94 -14.24
C LEU A 8 -0.10 -3.02 -13.76
N LEU A 9 -1.33 -3.54 -13.76
CA LEU A 9 -2.49 -2.90 -13.14
C LEU A 9 -2.85 -3.62 -11.84
N ILE A 10 -2.87 -2.88 -10.72
CA ILE A 10 -3.37 -3.37 -9.43
C ILE A 10 -4.75 -2.78 -9.22
N HIS A 11 -5.79 -3.62 -9.12
CA HIS A 11 -7.14 -3.16 -8.85
C HIS A 11 -7.88 -4.10 -7.87
N CYS A 12 -8.99 -3.60 -7.34
CA CYS A 12 -10.02 -4.38 -6.68
C CYS A 12 -11.38 -3.82 -7.14
N ASN A 13 -12.44 -3.99 -6.37
CA ASN A 13 -13.76 -3.47 -6.77
C ASN A 13 -13.80 -1.93 -6.84
N HIS A 14 -13.19 -1.24 -5.88
CA HIS A 14 -13.25 0.22 -5.78
C HIS A 14 -11.88 0.92 -5.77
N GLY A 15 -10.79 0.15 -5.86
CA GLY A 15 -9.44 0.71 -5.78
C GLY A 15 -9.04 1.31 -4.42
N LYS A 16 -9.82 1.06 -3.35
CA LYS A 16 -9.63 1.70 -2.03
C LYS A 16 -8.85 0.84 -1.04
N HIS A 17 -9.51 -0.18 -0.47
CA HIS A 17 -8.98 -0.98 0.64
C HIS A 17 -7.86 -1.91 0.21
N ARG A 18 -8.18 -2.98 -0.52
CA ARG A 18 -7.20 -3.99 -0.96
C ARG A 18 -6.10 -3.38 -1.83
N THR A 19 -6.49 -2.55 -2.80
CA THR A 19 -5.54 -1.85 -3.67
C THR A 19 -4.66 -0.89 -2.87
N GLY A 20 -5.24 -0.04 -2.01
CA GLY A 20 -4.48 0.89 -1.18
C GLY A 20 -3.52 0.19 -0.22
N THR A 21 -3.94 -0.90 0.42
CA THR A 21 -3.07 -1.68 1.32
C THR A 21 -1.88 -2.28 0.57
N VAL A 22 -2.10 -2.89 -0.60
CA VAL A 22 -1.01 -3.45 -1.42
C VAL A 22 -0.06 -2.34 -1.90
N VAL A 23 -0.59 -1.22 -2.36
CA VAL A 23 0.21 -0.07 -2.79
C VAL A 23 1.03 0.49 -1.63
N ALA A 24 0.46 0.64 -0.43
CA ALA A 24 1.19 1.09 0.75
C ALA A 24 2.34 0.15 1.12
N CYS A 25 2.12 -1.17 1.10
CA CYS A 25 3.17 -2.16 1.34
C CYS A 25 4.29 -2.10 0.29
N MET A 26 3.92 -1.86 -0.98
CA MET A 26 4.87 -1.61 -2.06
C MET A 26 5.67 -0.32 -1.82
N ARG A 27 5.04 0.78 -1.38
CA ARG A 27 5.75 2.02 -1.01
C ARG A 27 6.79 1.78 0.09
N ILE A 28 6.38 1.08 1.16
CA ILE A 28 7.25 0.76 2.29
C ILE A 28 8.43 -0.12 1.84
N SER A 29 8.17 -1.13 0.99
CA SER A 29 9.22 -1.96 0.38
C SER A 29 10.19 -1.13 -0.48
N HIS A 30 9.73 -0.03 -1.06
CA HIS A 30 10.52 0.96 -1.77
C HIS A 30 11.04 2.10 -0.87
N ARG A 31 11.21 1.83 0.43
CA ARG A 31 11.80 2.74 1.43
C ARG A 31 11.04 4.03 1.68
N TRP A 32 9.75 4.10 1.34
CA TRP A 32 8.94 5.22 1.82
C TRP A 32 8.75 5.14 3.33
N HIS A 33 8.75 6.31 3.97
CA HIS A 33 8.33 6.39 5.37
C HIS A 33 6.87 5.97 5.50
N ARG A 34 6.55 5.27 6.59
CA ARG A 34 5.24 4.66 6.79
C ARG A 34 4.10 5.67 6.85
N SER A 35 4.34 6.82 7.49
CA SER A 35 3.35 7.91 7.52
C SER A 35 2.96 8.37 6.11
N ARG A 36 3.94 8.51 5.20
CA ARG A 36 3.69 8.91 3.82
C ARG A 36 2.86 7.86 3.05
N ALA A 37 3.07 6.58 3.33
CA ALA A 37 2.26 5.51 2.74
C ALA A 37 0.81 5.52 3.28
N LEU A 38 0.64 5.83 4.57
CA LEU A 38 -0.68 6.00 5.19
C LEU A 38 -1.42 7.23 4.67
N ASP A 39 -0.72 8.34 4.42
CA ASP A 39 -1.32 9.54 3.82
C ASP A 39 -1.83 9.25 2.41
N GLU A 40 -1.06 8.49 1.60
CA GLU A 40 -1.48 8.03 0.27
C GLU A 40 -2.72 7.11 0.37
N TYR A 41 -2.70 6.14 1.30
CA TYR A 41 -3.86 5.28 1.56
C TYR A 41 -5.10 6.08 1.93
N ALA A 42 -5.00 7.02 2.87
CA ALA A 42 -6.12 7.84 3.33
C ALA A 42 -6.71 8.66 2.16
N ARG A 43 -5.85 9.30 1.37
CA ARG A 43 -6.27 10.08 0.20
C ARG A 43 -7.11 9.28 -0.79
N PHE A 44 -6.76 8.01 -1.06
CA PHE A 44 -7.47 7.19 -2.05
C PHE A 44 -8.62 6.35 -1.45
N SER A 45 -8.59 6.07 -0.15
CA SER A 45 -9.65 5.31 0.52
C SER A 45 -10.78 6.18 1.07
N HIS A 46 -10.59 7.51 1.13
CA HIS A 46 -11.61 8.46 1.54
C HIS A 46 -12.95 8.27 0.81
N PRO A 47 -14.10 8.40 1.50
CA PRO A 47 -14.30 8.63 2.95
C PRO A 47 -14.46 7.33 3.76
N LYS A 48 -13.91 6.21 3.27
CA LYS A 48 -14.18 4.86 3.79
C LYS A 48 -12.92 4.17 4.29
N GLU A 49 -12.01 4.90 4.92
CA GLU A 49 -10.80 4.39 5.55
C GLU A 49 -11.15 3.28 6.57
N ARG A 50 -10.39 2.17 6.57
CA ARG A 50 -10.63 1.06 7.51
C ARG A 50 -9.49 0.97 8.53
N LYS A 51 -9.85 0.91 9.82
CA LYS A 51 -8.88 0.72 10.90
C LYS A 51 -8.03 -0.54 10.72
N ALA A 52 -8.61 -1.63 10.21
CA ALA A 52 -7.90 -2.87 9.93
C ALA A 52 -6.78 -2.68 8.90
N ASP A 53 -7.06 -1.97 7.79
CA ASP A 53 -6.06 -1.67 6.76
C ASP A 53 -4.95 -0.78 7.34
N ILE A 54 -5.30 0.24 8.12
CA ILE A 54 -4.34 1.15 8.77
C ILE A 54 -3.44 0.38 9.75
N SER A 55 -3.99 -0.52 10.58
CA SER A 55 -3.21 -1.35 11.51
C SER A 55 -2.24 -2.25 10.75
N PHE A 56 -2.73 -2.92 9.70
CA PHE A 56 -1.90 -3.77 8.86
C PHE A 56 -0.75 -2.99 8.21
N ILE A 57 -1.05 -1.82 7.63
CA ILE A 57 -0.02 -0.96 7.04
C ILE A 57 0.96 -0.48 8.13
N ASN A 58 0.52 -0.21 9.36
CA ASN A 58 1.38 0.16 10.48
C ASN A 58 2.38 -0.94 10.86
N GLU A 59 1.92 -2.18 10.89
CA GLU A 59 2.68 -3.34 11.34
C GLU A 59 3.51 -4.01 10.24
N PHE A 60 3.23 -3.70 8.95
CA PHE A 60 3.90 -4.35 7.82
C PHE A 60 5.43 -4.19 7.85
N ILE A 61 6.17 -5.29 7.92
CA ILE A 61 7.63 -5.31 7.81
C ILE A 61 8.00 -5.70 6.38
N ALA A 62 8.56 -4.76 5.62
CA ALA A 62 9.15 -5.11 4.34
C ALA A 62 10.40 -5.95 4.58
N ALA A 63 10.49 -7.11 3.93
CA ALA A 63 11.74 -7.84 3.84
C ALA A 63 12.76 -6.93 3.16
N VAL A 64 13.70 -6.41 3.95
CA VAL A 64 14.83 -5.66 3.43
C VAL A 64 15.72 -6.68 2.72
N PRO A 65 15.96 -6.56 1.40
CA PRO A 65 17.08 -7.28 0.81
C PRO A 65 18.33 -6.78 1.53
N ALA A 66 19.15 -7.71 2.02
CA ALA A 66 20.47 -7.43 2.57
C ALA A 66 21.29 -6.57 1.59
#